data_AF-A0A3D3YZG7-F1
#
_entry.id   AF-A0A3D3YZG7-F1
#
_cell.length_a   1.000
_cell.length_b   1.000
_cell.length_c   1.000
_cell.angle_alpha   90.00
_cell.angle_beta   90.00
_cell.angle_gamma   90.00
#
_symmetry.space_group_name_H-M   'P 1'
#
loop_
_entity.id
_entity.type
_entity.pdbx_description
1 polymer ?
#
loop_
_entity_poly.entity_id
_entity_poly.type
_entity_poly.pdbx_seq_one_letter_code
_entity_poly.pdbx_strand_id
1 'polypeptide(L)'
;MNDDSSYALHFLPAVSVRSNGTICSSWYDRRLWGADSTETDYFGECRSRSNVSSTDFQITTGATDWAGTSSFIDPNFGDYTDNTSTGDITYFIWSDGRLGVPQPFVDSN
;
A
#
# COMPACT_ATOMS: atom_id res chain seq x y z
N MET A 1 -1.37 -5.11 13.54
CA MET A 1 -0.92 -4.12 12.54
C MET A 1 0.04 -3.18 13.25
N ASN A 2 1.26 -3.13 12.74
CA ASN A 2 2.52 -2.64 13.32
C ASN A 2 3.05 -3.45 14.53
N ASP A 3 3.85 -4.46 14.23
CA ASP A 3 4.73 -5.22 15.14
C ASP A 3 6.22 -5.02 14.79
N ASP A 4 6.54 -4.01 13.99
CA ASP A 4 7.90 -3.72 13.54
C ASP A 4 8.67 -2.89 14.59
N SER A 5 9.96 -3.18 14.73
CA SER A 5 10.88 -2.51 15.66
C SER A 5 11.58 -1.27 15.09
N SER A 6 11.42 -1.02 13.78
CA SER A 6 12.14 0.01 13.03
C SER A 6 11.59 1.43 13.18
N TYR A 7 10.48 1.62 13.92
CA TYR A 7 9.69 2.86 13.94
C TYR A 7 9.29 3.38 12.55
N ALA A 8 9.41 2.55 11.52
CA ALA A 8 9.04 2.91 10.17
C ALA A 8 7.53 3.07 10.05
N LEU A 9 7.09 3.97 9.17
CA LEU A 9 5.69 4.27 8.98
C LEU A 9 4.98 3.11 8.27
N HIS A 10 3.92 2.59 8.90
CA HIS A 10 2.91 1.74 8.27
C HIS A 10 1.61 2.54 8.21
N PHE A 11 1.08 2.81 7.02
CA PHE A 11 0.00 3.78 6.86
C PHE A 11 -0.96 3.43 5.72
N LEU A 12 -2.14 4.08 5.77
CA LEU A 12 -3.26 3.88 4.84
C LEU A 12 -3.66 2.39 4.69
N PRO A 13 -4.10 1.74 5.78
CA PRO A 13 -4.50 0.34 5.71
C PRO A 13 -5.84 0.18 4.95
N ALA A 14 -5.93 -0.89 4.16
CA ALA A 14 -7.16 -1.37 3.55
C ALA A 14 -7.46 -2.81 3.98
N VAL A 15 -8.73 -3.18 4.05
CA VAL A 15 -9.17 -4.51 4.47
C VAL A 15 -10.33 -5.00 3.61
N SER A 16 -10.25 -6.27 3.17
CA SER A 16 -11.35 -6.98 2.55
C SER A 16 -11.40 -8.43 3.06
N VAL A 17 -12.56 -9.07 2.85
CA VAL A 17 -12.81 -10.43 3.32
C VAL A 17 -13.20 -11.29 2.13
N ARG A 18 -12.50 -12.41 1.95
CA ARG A 18 -12.82 -13.43 0.94
C ARG A 18 -14.10 -14.19 1.31
N SER A 19 -14.72 -14.86 0.34
CA SER A 19 -15.92 -15.66 0.57
C SER A 19 -15.75 -16.77 1.61
N ASN A 20 -14.52 -17.27 1.78
CA ASN A 20 -14.17 -18.27 2.78
C ASN A 20 -13.87 -17.70 4.19
N GLY A 21 -14.03 -16.39 4.39
CA GLY A 21 -13.79 -15.71 5.66
C GLY A 21 -12.33 -15.30 5.91
N THR A 22 -11.41 -15.55 4.96
CA THR A 22 -10.04 -15.03 5.04
C THR A 22 -10.06 -13.51 5.01
N ILE A 23 -9.41 -12.89 6.00
CA ILE A 23 -9.25 -11.44 6.12
C ILE A 23 -7.94 -11.08 5.43
N CYS A 24 -8.02 -10.25 4.39
CA CYS A 24 -6.85 -9.71 3.72
C CYS A 24 -6.73 -8.22 4.00
N SER A 25 -5.52 -7.80 4.32
CA SER A 25 -5.17 -6.42 4.58
C SER A 25 -3.99 -6.00 3.71
N SER A 26 -3.90 -4.71 3.43
CA SER A 26 -2.77 -4.10 2.73
C SER A 26 -2.49 -2.71 3.26
N TRP A 27 -1.26 -2.24 3.11
CA TRP A 27 -0.81 -0.95 3.64
C TRP A 27 0.47 -0.50 2.94
N TYR A 28 0.74 0.79 3.00
CA TYR A 28 2.04 1.34 2.66
C TYR A 28 3.02 1.19 3.81
N ASP A 29 4.27 0.88 3.49
CA ASP A 29 5.30 0.47 4.43
C ASP A 29 6.66 1.08 4.07
N ARG A 30 7.40 1.56 5.09
CA ARG A 30 8.76 2.11 4.93
C ARG A 30 9.83 1.30 5.67
N ARG A 31 9.52 0.12 6.20
CA ARG A 31 10.46 -0.68 7.03
C ARG A 31 11.78 -1.00 6.33
N LEU A 32 11.77 -1.10 5.00
CA LEU A 32 12.96 -1.39 4.20
C LEU A 32 13.86 -0.17 3.96
N TRP A 33 13.35 1.04 4.18
CA TRP A 33 14.02 2.30 3.83
C TRP A 33 14.26 3.23 5.03
N GLY A 34 13.58 2.98 6.15
CA GLY A 34 13.70 3.74 7.38
C GLY A 34 12.60 4.79 7.57
N ALA A 35 12.42 5.24 8.82
CA ALA A 35 11.32 6.12 9.21
C ALA A 35 11.34 7.49 8.51
N ASP A 36 12.53 8.00 8.18
CA ASP A 36 12.72 9.30 7.53
C ASP A 36 12.77 9.23 6.00
N SER A 37 12.65 8.03 5.40
CA SER A 37 12.66 7.87 3.95
C SER A 37 11.34 8.28 3.32
N THR A 38 11.38 8.72 2.07
CA THR A 38 10.21 8.90 1.19
C THR A 38 9.97 7.69 0.30
N GLU A 39 10.88 6.72 0.26
CA GLU A 39 10.69 5.44 -0.43
C GLU A 39 9.71 4.58 0.35
N THR A 40 8.66 4.15 -0.35
CA THR A 40 7.52 3.45 0.24
C THR A 40 7.17 2.25 -0.64
N ASP A 41 7.01 1.11 0.01
CA ASP A 41 6.53 -0.12 -0.59
C ASP A 41 5.08 -0.40 -0.21
N TYR A 42 4.42 -1.25 -0.99
CA TYR A 42 3.08 -1.70 -0.69
C TYR A 42 3.11 -3.15 -0.25
N PHE A 43 2.58 -3.43 0.93
CA PHE A 43 2.56 -4.76 1.55
C PHE A 43 1.13 -5.24 1.74
N GLY A 44 0.99 -6.56 1.85
CA GLY A 44 -0.26 -7.21 2.20
C GLY A 44 -0.05 -8.42 3.09
N GLU A 45 -1.16 -8.85 3.70
CA GLU A 45 -1.24 -10.04 4.53
C GLU A 45 -2.64 -10.62 4.38
N CYS A 46 -2.75 -11.95 4.31
CA CYS A 46 -4.04 -12.64 4.38
C CYS A 46 -4.02 -13.67 5.52
N ARG A 47 -4.98 -13.55 6.44
CA ARG A 47 -5.09 -14.35 7.66
C ARG A 47 -6.46 -15.02 7.78
N SER A 48 -6.49 -16.21 8.36
CA SER A 48 -7.72 -16.98 8.51
C SER A 48 -8.64 -16.47 9.64
N ARG A 49 -8.08 -15.72 10.61
CA ARG A 49 -8.79 -15.19 11.78
C ARG A 49 -8.18 -13.87 12.21
N SER A 50 -8.97 -12.97 12.81
CA SER A 50 -8.51 -11.64 13.22
C SER A 50 -7.44 -11.64 14.32
N ASN A 51 -7.35 -12.74 15.08
CA ASN A 51 -6.41 -12.89 16.21
C ASN A 51 -5.18 -13.75 15.88
N VAL A 52 -4.98 -14.12 14.62
CA VAL A 52 -3.82 -14.90 14.16
C VAL A 52 -3.11 -14.07 13.09
N SER A 53 -1.85 -13.73 13.29
CA SER A 53 -1.03 -13.13 12.25
C SER A 53 -0.64 -14.16 11.20
N SER A 54 -0.48 -13.70 9.97
CA SER A 54 0.08 -14.42 8.83
C SER A 54 1.37 -13.72 8.38
N THR A 55 2.00 -14.24 7.34
CA THR A 55 3.22 -13.66 6.78
C THR A 55 2.88 -12.47 5.87
N ASP A 56 3.51 -11.32 6.12
CA ASP A 56 3.50 -10.17 5.24
C ASP A 56 4.18 -10.50 3.90
N PHE A 57 3.65 -9.98 2.79
CA PHE A 57 4.27 -10.06 1.48
C PHE A 57 4.27 -8.71 0.78
N GLN A 58 5.36 -8.40 0.09
CA GLN A 58 5.49 -7.20 -0.72
C GLN A 58 4.71 -7.37 -2.03
N ILE A 59 3.83 -6.42 -2.33
CA ILE A 59 3.00 -6.38 -3.55
C ILE A 59 3.75 -5.61 -4.65
N THR A 60 4.48 -4.56 -4.29
CA THR A 60 5.29 -3.79 -5.23
C THR A 60 6.53 -4.58 -5.67
N THR A 61 6.95 -4.36 -6.92
CA THR A 61 8.24 -4.87 -7.44
C THR A 61 9.40 -3.88 -7.24
N GLY A 62 9.11 -2.73 -6.63
CA GLY A 62 10.06 -1.69 -6.29
C GLY A 62 9.34 -0.51 -5.63
N ALA A 63 10.08 0.25 -4.83
CA ALA A 63 9.53 1.33 -4.02
C ALA A 63 9.09 2.53 -4.86
N THR A 64 8.07 3.22 -4.36
CA THR A 64 7.67 4.56 -4.82
C THR A 64 8.39 5.60 -3.96
N ASP A 65 9.15 6.49 -4.58
CA ASP A 65 9.72 7.66 -3.91
C ASP A 65 8.75 8.85 -4.02
N TRP A 66 8.14 9.22 -2.89
CA TRP A 66 7.21 10.35 -2.82
C TRP A 66 7.89 11.73 -2.86
N ALA A 67 9.22 11.82 -2.81
CA ALA A 67 9.97 13.08 -2.99
C ALA A 67 10.60 13.19 -4.38
N GLY A 68 10.64 12.10 -5.16
CA GLY A 68 11.22 12.06 -6.48
C GLY A 68 10.29 12.66 -7.54
N THR A 69 10.83 13.56 -8.37
CA THR A 69 10.20 14.25 -9.52
C THR A 69 9.65 13.35 -10.65
N SER A 70 9.57 12.02 -10.48
CA SER A 70 8.76 11.13 -11.32
C SER A 70 7.30 11.05 -10.87
N SER A 71 7.02 11.46 -9.63
CA SER A 71 5.67 11.74 -9.15
C SER A 71 5.43 13.25 -9.24
N PHE A 72 4.33 13.68 -9.85
CA PHE A 72 3.94 15.09 -9.82
C PHE A 72 3.37 15.39 -8.43
N ILE A 73 4.23 15.86 -7.52
CA ILE A 73 3.90 16.21 -6.14
C ILE A 73 3.16 17.56 -6.11
N ASP A 74 1.98 17.60 -6.72
CA ASP A 74 0.89 18.48 -6.29
C ASP A 74 0.07 17.69 -5.25
N PRO A 75 -0.52 18.32 -4.22
CA PRO A 75 -1.21 17.58 -3.16
C PRO A 75 -2.40 16.80 -3.70
N ASN A 76 -2.17 15.54 -4.05
CA ASN A 76 -3.20 14.55 -4.31
C ASN A 76 -3.74 14.08 -2.96
N PHE A 77 -4.83 14.68 -2.50
CA PHE A 77 -5.54 14.32 -1.26
C PHE A 77 -6.25 12.95 -1.36
N GLY A 78 -5.58 11.92 -1.88
CA GLY A 78 -6.16 10.61 -2.09
C GLY A 78 -5.24 9.70 -2.89
N ASP A 79 -4.10 9.32 -2.31
CA ASP A 79 -3.33 8.18 -2.81
C ASP A 79 -4.17 6.92 -2.61
N TYR A 80 -4.76 6.44 -3.71
CA TYR A 80 -5.69 5.32 -3.73
C TYR A 80 -4.94 4.02 -3.46
N THR A 81 -4.76 3.69 -2.18
CA THR A 81 -4.56 2.32 -1.75
C THR A 81 -5.89 1.75 -1.29
N ASP A 82 -6.23 0.60 -1.84
CA ASP A 82 -7.36 -0.20 -1.35
C ASP A 82 -7.09 -1.68 -1.65
N ASN A 83 -7.96 -2.55 -1.14
CA ASN A 83 -8.07 -3.91 -1.62
C ASN A 83 -9.53 -4.36 -1.65
N THR A 84 -9.84 -5.26 -2.56
CA THR A 84 -11.16 -5.88 -2.64
C THR A 84 -11.03 -7.37 -2.85
N SER A 85 -11.99 -8.14 -2.35
CA SER A 85 -12.00 -9.59 -2.49
C SER A 85 -13.27 -10.04 -3.21
N THR A 86 -13.10 -10.96 -4.17
CA THR A 86 -14.21 -11.66 -4.82
C THR A 86 -13.90 -13.15 -4.88
N GLY A 87 -14.83 -13.96 -4.36
CA GLY A 87 -14.56 -15.37 -4.09
C GLY A 87 -13.35 -15.51 -3.15
N ASP A 88 -12.39 -16.34 -3.57
CA ASP A 88 -11.14 -16.57 -2.84
C ASP A 88 -9.97 -15.73 -3.36
N ILE A 89 -10.24 -14.73 -4.21
CA ILE A 89 -9.22 -13.85 -4.81
C ILE A 89 -9.28 -12.47 -4.17
N THR A 90 -8.11 -11.93 -3.85
CA THR A 90 -7.96 -10.53 -3.41
C THR A 90 -7.22 -9.73 -4.48
N TYR A 91 -7.76 -8.56 -4.79
CA TYR A 91 -7.21 -7.58 -5.71
C TYR A 91 -6.66 -6.43 -4.88
N PHE A 92 -5.40 -6.11 -5.11
CA PHE A 92 -4.69 -5.05 -4.43
C PHE A 92 -4.57 -3.85 -5.36
N ILE A 93 -4.92 -2.68 -4.86
CA ILE A 93 -4.91 -1.42 -5.61
C ILE A 93 -3.91 -0.51 -4.90
N TRP A 94 -2.99 0.07 -5.66
CA TRP A 94 -2.01 1.02 -5.15
C TRP A 94 -1.62 2.00 -6.25
N SER A 95 -1.14 3.16 -5.84
CA SER A 95 -0.52 4.13 -6.75
C SER A 95 0.95 3.78 -6.95
N ASP A 96 1.42 3.79 -8.20
CA ASP A 96 2.81 3.53 -8.57
C ASP A 96 3.51 4.85 -8.94
N GLY A 97 4.15 5.47 -7.96
CA GLY A 97 4.85 6.74 -8.15
C GLY A 97 6.19 6.61 -8.90
N ARG A 98 6.63 5.39 -9.25
CA ARG A 98 7.80 5.20 -10.14
C ARG A 98 7.48 5.65 -11.57
N LEU A 99 6.22 5.55 -11.98
CA LEU A 99 5.78 5.84 -13.34
C LEU A 99 4.97 7.14 -13.45
N GLY A 100 4.71 7.84 -12.33
CA GLY A 100 3.90 9.06 -12.31
C GLY A 100 2.42 8.83 -12.61
N VAL A 101 1.85 7.70 -12.16
CA VAL A 101 0.48 7.23 -12.48
C VAL A 101 -0.23 6.76 -11.19
N PRO A 102 -1.54 7.04 -10.99
CA PRO A 102 -2.52 7.56 -11.96
C PRO A 102 -2.37 9.05 -12.31
N GLN A 103 -2.52 9.36 -13.60
CA GLN A 103 -2.62 10.71 -14.14
C GLN A 103 -4.10 11.17 -14.11
N PRO A 104 -4.46 12.23 -13.37
CA PRO A 104 -5.53 13.12 -13.79
C PRO A 104 -4.99 14.17 -14.78
N PHE A 105 -5.50 14.16 -16.02
CA PHE A 105 -5.51 15.33 -16.91
C PHE A 105 -6.52 16.36 -16.36
N VAL A 106 -6.54 17.70 -16.57
CA VAL A 106 -5.63 18.87 -16.64
C VAL A 106 -6.57 20.06 -16.27
N ASP A 107 -6.09 21.17 -15.70
CA ASP A 107 -6.47 22.48 -16.26
C ASP A 107 -5.24 23.39 -16.34
N SER A 108 -5.10 24.01 -17.50
CA SER A 108 -3.99 24.86 -17.93
C SER A 108 -4.08 26.27 -17.34
N ASN A 109 -2.91 26.93 -17.20
CA ASN A 109 -2.80 28.39 -17.36
C ASN A 109 -1.79 28.70 -18.45
#